data_AF-A0A225DFW8-F1
#
_entry.id   AF-A0A225DFW8-F1
#
_cell.length_a   1.000
_cell.length_b   1.000
_cell.length_c   1.000
_cell.angle_alpha   90.00
_cell.angle_beta   90.00
_cell.angle_gamma   90.00
#
_symmetry.space_group_name_H-M   'P 1'
#
loop_
_entity.id
_entity.type
_entity.pdbx_description
1 polymer ?
#
loop_
_entity_poly.entity_id
_entity_poly.type
_entity_poly.pdbx_seq_one_letter_code
_entity_poly.pdbx_strand_id
1 'polypeptide(L)'
;MGTMSPTPDRHARIEALLTQLRPAAEDALRRMAEQLVDRPDTELFGDIEYRLRDAAHDLATTAHQTGLEARKKGGTRGRASCARSAGRTPGSTPGGPAGS
;
A
#
# COMPACT_ATOMS: atom_id res chain seq x y z
N MET A 1 28.54 15.41 10.97
CA MET A 1 27.88 14.16 11.41
C MET A 1 26.49 14.15 10.78
N GLY A 2 26.36 13.56 9.58
CA GLY A 2 25.12 13.59 8.80
C GLY A 2 24.26 12.37 9.10
N THR A 3 23.00 12.57 9.49
CA THR A 3 22.06 11.50 9.80
C THR A 3 21.59 10.83 8.50
N MET A 4 22.30 9.77 8.08
CA MET A 4 21.76 8.83 7.09
C MET A 4 20.57 8.11 7.72
N SER A 5 19.37 8.56 7.38
CA SER A 5 18.13 7.88 7.72
C SER A 5 18.18 6.46 7.12
N PRO A 6 18.09 5.37 7.90
CA PRO A 6 18.18 4.03 7.36
C PRO A 6 16.87 3.72 6.64
N THR A 7 16.86 3.88 5.31
CA THR A 7 15.85 3.24 4.48
C THR A 7 15.91 1.74 4.79
N PRO A 8 14.79 1.09 5.18
CA PRO A 8 14.84 -0.34 5.47
C PRO A 8 15.37 -1.10 4.25
N ASP A 9 16.31 -2.01 4.51
CA ASP A 9 16.86 -2.89 3.49
C ASP A 9 15.72 -3.54 2.70
N ARG A 10 15.95 -3.81 1.41
CA ARG A 10 14.94 -4.41 0.53
C ARG A 10 14.33 -5.67 1.16
N HIS A 11 15.13 -6.48 1.85
CA HIS A 11 14.68 -7.66 2.55
C HIS A 11 13.67 -7.33 3.66
N ALA A 12 13.96 -6.34 4.52
CA ALA A 12 13.04 -5.93 5.59
C ALA A 12 11.69 -5.41 5.05
N ARG A 13 11.68 -4.78 3.87
CA ARG A 13 10.43 -4.35 3.21
C ARG A 13 9.63 -5.52 2.66
N ILE A 14 10.30 -6.56 2.17
CA ILE A 14 9.65 -7.80 1.72
C ILE A 14 9.01 -8.50 2.91
N GLU A 15 9.76 -8.70 4.00
CA GLU A 15 9.24 -9.36 5.20
C GLU A 15 8.04 -8.63 5.82
N ALA A 16 8.08 -7.29 5.84
CA ALA A 16 6.95 -6.49 6.30
C ALA A 16 5.69 -6.69 5.41
N LEU A 17 5.86 -6.73 4.09
CA LEU A 17 4.75 -7.00 3.17
C LEU A 17 4.24 -8.44 3.31
N LEU A 18 5.13 -9.44 3.40
CA LEU A 18 4.74 -10.83 3.60
C LEU A 18 3.96 -11.02 4.90
N THR A 19 4.39 -10.37 5.99
CA THR A 19 3.68 -10.39 7.26
C THR A 19 2.26 -9.83 7.12
N GLN A 20 2.07 -8.76 6.34
CA GLN A 20 0.76 -8.18 6.08
C GLN A 20 -0.12 -9.06 5.18
N LEU A 21 0.47 -9.74 4.20
CA LEU A 21 -0.26 -10.55 3.22
C LEU A 21 -0.61 -11.95 3.71
N ARG A 22 0.13 -12.49 4.69
CA ARG A 22 -0.02 -13.87 5.14
C ARG A 22 -1.47 -14.24 5.55
N PRO A 23 -2.22 -13.42 6.30
CA PRO A 23 -3.61 -13.75 6.63
C PRO A 23 -4.51 -13.86 5.39
N ALA A 24 -4.35 -12.97 4.40
CA ALA A 24 -5.14 -13.00 3.17
C ALA A 24 -4.74 -14.21 2.29
N ALA A 25 -3.46 -14.55 2.27
CA ALA A 25 -2.98 -15.74 1.58
C ALA A 25 -3.53 -17.02 2.22
N GLU A 26 -3.53 -17.11 3.54
CA GLU A 26 -4.13 -18.25 4.28
C GLU A 26 -5.63 -18.38 4.01
N ASP A 27 -6.37 -17.28 3.96
CA ASP A 27 -7.80 -17.29 3.64
C ASP A 27 -8.06 -17.75 2.20
N ALA A 28 -7.31 -17.23 1.23
CA ALA A 28 -7.42 -17.65 -0.17
C ALA A 28 -7.09 -19.14 -0.34
N LEU A 29 -6.01 -19.62 0.30
CA LEU A 29 -5.64 -21.04 0.28
C LEU A 29 -6.69 -21.93 0.93
N ARG A 30 -7.29 -21.49 2.05
CA ARG A 30 -8.40 -22.22 2.70
C ARG A 30 -9.59 -22.34 1.75
N ARG A 31 -10.02 -21.25 1.11
CA ARG A 31 -11.12 -21.28 0.14
C ARG A 31 -10.82 -22.23 -1.02
N MET A 32 -9.61 -22.19 -1.58
CA MET A 32 -9.20 -23.11 -2.64
C MET A 32 -9.27 -24.57 -2.17
N ALA A 33 -8.77 -24.87 -0.97
CA ALA A 33 -8.81 -26.21 -0.41
C ALA A 33 -10.25 -26.71 -0.17
N GLU A 34 -11.13 -25.86 0.37
CA GLU A 34 -12.55 -26.16 0.55
C GLU A 34 -13.26 -26.48 -0.77
N GLN A 35 -12.85 -25.83 -1.87
CA GLN A 35 -13.41 -26.16 -3.19
C GLN A 35 -12.93 -27.52 -3.72
N LEU A 36 -11.77 -28.00 -3.27
CA LEU A 36 -11.11 -29.19 -3.80
C LEU A 36 -11.35 -30.47 -2.98
N VAL A 37 -11.46 -30.34 -1.66
CA VAL A 37 -11.30 -31.46 -0.71
C VAL A 37 -12.23 -32.65 -0.96
N ASP A 38 -13.48 -32.39 -1.36
CA ASP A 38 -14.49 -33.45 -1.56
C ASP A 38 -14.80 -33.73 -3.04
N ARG A 39 -14.03 -33.14 -3.98
CA ARG A 39 -14.30 -33.29 -5.41
C ARG A 39 -13.58 -34.51 -6.01
N PRO A 40 -14.25 -35.30 -6.86
CA PRO A 40 -13.58 -36.35 -7.62
C PRO A 40 -12.67 -35.75 -8.70
N ASP A 41 -11.63 -36.48 -9.09
CA ASP A 41 -10.64 -36.06 -10.10
C ASP A 41 -11.27 -35.60 -11.43
N THR A 42 -12.40 -36.21 -11.81
CA THR A 42 -13.16 -35.87 -13.02
C THR A 42 -13.76 -34.46 -12.99
N GLU A 43 -13.83 -33.83 -11.82
CA GLU A 43 -14.40 -32.50 -11.58
C GLU A 43 -13.35 -31.46 -11.15
N LEU A 44 -12.05 -31.81 -11.25
CA LEU A 44 -10.93 -30.91 -10.97
C LEU A 44 -10.61 -29.93 -12.11
N PHE A 45 -11.33 -30.05 -13.22
CA PHE A 45 -11.23 -29.16 -14.38
C PHE A 45 -12.58 -28.54 -14.73
N GLY A 46 -12.57 -27.45 -15.50
CA GLY A 46 -13.80 -26.71 -15.85
C GLY A 46 -14.16 -25.65 -14.80
N ASP A 47 -15.39 -25.67 -14.30
CA ASP A 47 -15.92 -24.60 -13.42
C ASP A 47 -15.07 -24.36 -12.18
N ILE A 48 -14.46 -25.41 -11.62
CA ILE A 48 -13.58 -25.30 -10.46
C ILE A 48 -12.37 -24.42 -10.73
N GLU A 49 -11.79 -24.47 -11.93
CA GLU A 49 -10.59 -23.69 -12.26
C GLU A 49 -10.89 -22.20 -12.17
N TYR A 50 -12.08 -21.78 -12.59
CA TYR A 50 -12.49 -20.39 -12.50
C TYR A 50 -12.62 -19.96 -11.04
N ARG A 51 -13.20 -20.80 -10.18
CA ARG A 51 -13.29 -20.51 -8.74
C ARG A 51 -11.92 -20.42 -8.07
N LEU A 52 -10.98 -21.28 -8.45
CA LEU A 52 -9.59 -21.21 -7.98
C LEU A 52 -8.90 -19.93 -8.50
N ARG A 53 -9.08 -19.58 -9.77
CA ARG A 53 -8.53 -18.34 -10.36
C ARG A 53 -9.10 -17.09 -9.69
N ASP A 54 -10.39 -17.07 -9.38
CA ASP A 54 -11.03 -15.96 -8.69
C ASP A 54 -10.43 -15.76 -7.29
N ALA A 55 -10.26 -16.83 -6.52
CA ALA A 55 -9.60 -16.76 -5.21
C ALA A 55 -8.15 -16.24 -5.33
N ALA A 56 -7.42 -16.62 -6.39
CA ALA A 56 -6.07 -16.11 -6.65
C ALA A 56 -6.09 -14.62 -7.05
N HIS A 57 -7.06 -14.19 -7.86
CA HIS A 57 -7.22 -12.80 -8.26
C HIS A 57 -7.59 -11.89 -7.08
N ASP A 58 -8.44 -12.35 -6.17
CA ASP A 58 -8.76 -11.62 -4.94
C ASP A 58 -7.51 -11.41 -4.08
N LEU A 59 -6.67 -12.44 -3.93
CA LEU A 59 -5.39 -12.33 -3.24
C LEU A 59 -4.43 -11.36 -3.96
N ALA A 60 -4.33 -11.43 -5.29
CA ALA A 60 -3.50 -10.52 -6.07
C ALA A 60 -3.96 -9.06 -5.92
N THR A 61 -5.28 -8.82 -5.93
CA THR A 61 -5.87 -7.50 -5.69
C THR A 61 -5.51 -6.98 -4.30
N THR A 62 -5.63 -7.83 -3.28
CA THR A 62 -5.24 -7.50 -1.90
C THR A 62 -3.74 -7.18 -1.82
N ALA A 63 -2.89 -7.91 -2.55
CA ALA A 63 -1.46 -7.63 -2.61
C ALA A 63 -1.15 -6.28 -3.25
N HIS A 64 -1.82 -5.93 -4.34
CA HIS A 64 -1.70 -4.60 -4.95
C HIS A 64 -2.10 -3.49 -3.98
N GLN A 65 -3.26 -3.62 -3.33
CA GLN A 65 -3.73 -2.62 -2.36
C GLN A 65 -2.76 -2.48 -1.18
N THR A 66 -2.31 -3.59 -0.59
CA THR A 66 -1.34 -3.60 0.52
C THR A 66 -0.04 -2.91 0.12
N GLY A 67 0.46 -3.19 -1.09
CA GLY A 67 1.66 -2.53 -1.63
C GLY A 67 1.48 -1.02 -1.77
N LEU A 68 0.33 -0.57 -2.30
CA LEU A 68 0.00 0.85 -2.44
C LEU A 68 -0.08 1.55 -1.08
N GLU A 69 -0.77 0.95 -0.10
CA GLU A 69 -0.92 1.50 1.24
C GLU A 69 0.42 1.56 1.99
N ALA A 70 1.26 0.53 1.85
CA ALA A 70 2.61 0.53 2.42
C ALA A 70 3.47 1.68 1.86
N ARG A 71 3.30 2.04 0.57
CA ARG A 71 3.99 3.18 -0.04
C ARG A 71 3.40 4.52 0.41
N LYS A 72 2.08 4.66 0.53
CA LYS A 72 1.44 5.86 1.09
C LYS A 72 1.92 6.13 2.53
N LYS A 73 1.94 5.09 3.38
CA LYS A 73 2.43 5.19 4.76
C LYS A 73 3.94 5.47 4.84
N GLY A 74 4.73 4.93 3.89
CA GLY A 74 6.16 5.20 3.77
C GLY A 74 6.51 6.59 3.24
N GLY A 75 5.65 7.19 2.41
CA GLY A 75 5.85 8.53 1.81
C GLY A 75 5.75 9.68 2.81
N THR A 76 5.21 9.44 4.02
CA THR A 76 5.04 10.46 5.07
C THR A 76 6.23 10.56 6.02
N ARG A 77 7.28 9.75 5.87
CA ARG A 77 8.60 10.11 6.44
C ARG A 77 9.18 11.20 5.56
N GLY A 78 8.70 12.42 5.82
CA GLY A 78 9.04 13.63 5.09
C GLY A 78 10.52 13.69 4.83
N ARG A 79 10.87 13.90 3.56
CA ARG A 79 12.17 14.46 3.20
C ARG A 79 12.36 15.66 4.12
N ALA A 80 13.33 15.63 5.03
CA ALA A 80 13.73 16.84 5.74
C ALA A 80 14.12 17.83 4.64
N SER A 81 13.24 18.79 4.37
CA SER A 81 13.50 19.82 3.40
C SER A 81 14.63 20.67 3.97
N CYS A 82 15.84 20.58 3.41
CA CYS A 82 16.90 21.56 3.64
C CYS A 82 16.53 22.96 3.10
N ALA A 83 15.32 23.14 2.55
CA ALA A 83 14.82 24.43 2.12
C ALA A 83 14.44 25.26 3.35
N ARG A 84 15.08 26.42 3.47
CA ARG A 84 14.69 27.47 4.42
C ARG A 84 13.27 27.90 4.11
N SER A 85 12.36 27.80 5.09
CA SER A 85 11.02 28.37 4.99
C SER A 85 11.14 29.86 4.63
N ALA A 86 10.58 30.26 3.49
CA ALA A 86 10.52 31.66 3.11
C ALA A 86 9.70 32.43 4.17
N GLY A 87 10.18 33.59 4.59
CA GLY A 87 9.44 34.48 5.48
C GLY A 87 8.14 34.95 4.83
N ARG A 88 7.12 35.25 5.65
CA ARG A 88 5.85 35.80 5.15
C ARG A 88 6.12 37.12 4.43
N THR A 89 5.47 37.28 3.27
CA THR A 89 5.38 38.58 2.58
C THR A 89 4.70 39.61 3.48
N PRO A 90 5.17 40.87 3.51
CA PRO A 90 4.47 41.94 4.22
C PRO A 90 3.06 42.11 3.65
N GLY A 91 2.06 42.22 4.53
CA GLY A 91 0.70 42.58 4.13
C GLY A 91 0.67 44.00 3.59
N SER A 92 0.08 44.20 2.43
CA SER A 92 -0.19 45.54 1.91
C SER A 92 -1.38 46.13 2.68
N THR A 93 -1.14 47.26 3.35
CA THR A 93 -2.18 48.04 4.04
C THR A 93 -2.88 48.96 3.03
N PRO A 94 -4.21 48.92 2.88
CA PRO A 94 -4.92 50.01 2.22
C PRO A 94 -5.17 51.12 3.25
N GLY A 95 -4.60 52.29 3.05
CA GLY A 95 -4.93 53.49 3.82
C GLY A 95 -4.63 54.72 2.98
N GLY A 96 -5.50 55.70 2.80
CA GLY A 96 -6.87 55.94 3.24
C GLY A 96 -7.47 57.03 2.32
N PRO A 97 -8.62 57.65 2.66
CA PRO A 97 -9.43 58.41 1.71
C PRO A 97 -9.07 59.90 1.56
N ALA A 98 -9.40 60.41 0.36
CA ALA A 98 -9.89 61.74 -0.04
C ALA A 98 -9.32 63.04 0.59
N GLY A 99 -9.00 63.99 -0.29
CA GLY A 99 -8.85 65.41 0.06
C GLY A 99 -9.21 66.32 -1.13
N SER A 100 -10.39 66.96 -0.99
CA SER A 100 -11.02 68.13 -1.64
C SER A 100 -10.52 68.66 -2.99
#